data_AF-A0A8T4M687-F1
#
_entry.id   AF-A0A8T4M687-F1
#
_cell.length_a   1.000
_cell.length_b   1.000
_cell.length_c   1.000
_cell.angle_alpha   90.00
_cell.angle_beta   90.00
_cell.angle_gamma   90.00
#
_symmetry.space_group_name_H-M   'P 1'
#
loop_
_entity.id
_entity.type
_entity.pdbx_description
1 polymer ?
#
loop_
_entity_poly.entity_id
_entity_poly.type
_entity_poly.pdbx_seq_one_letter_code
_entity_poly.pdbx_strand_id
1 'polypeptide(L)'
;CPHITEELWEKIGNKQFISLAAWPICDEKKINEELEKQEQQINQTVNDIQNILKIMREKQNKGAERVYIYLIPKELPIYQQHISMVEKSTGLKTELFAVNDSKKYDPQNKAQKAKPGKPAIYLE
;
A
#
# COMPACT_ATOMS: atom_id res chain seq x y z
N CYS A 1 18.94 -9.66 20.94
CA CYS A 1 18.75 -10.08 22.34
C CYS A 1 18.30 -11.55 22.33
N PRO A 2 19.18 -12.52 22.60
CA PRO A 2 18.91 -13.95 22.37
C PRO A 2 17.78 -14.51 23.25
N HIS A 3 17.67 -14.04 24.51
CA HIS A 3 16.64 -14.53 25.45
C HIS A 3 15.21 -14.23 24.99
N ILE A 4 14.95 -13.03 24.43
CA ILE A 4 13.62 -12.68 23.92
C ILE A 4 13.27 -13.54 22.70
N THR A 5 14.25 -13.85 21.86
CA THR A 5 14.04 -14.69 20.69
C THR A 5 13.72 -16.13 21.09
N GLU A 6 14.36 -16.68 22.12
CA GLU A 6 14.03 -18.01 22.67
C GLU A 6 12.59 -18.05 23.21
N GLU A 7 12.18 -17.05 24.00
CA GLU A 7 10.82 -16.94 24.51
C GLU A 7 9.76 -16.88 23.39
N LEU A 8 10.05 -16.13 22.31
CA LEU A 8 9.17 -16.07 21.14
C LEU A 8 9.16 -17.41 20.38
N TRP A 9 10.30 -18.07 20.28
CA TRP A 9 10.46 -19.34 19.59
C TRP A 9 9.67 -20.46 20.28
N GLU A 10 9.71 -20.51 21.62
CA GLU A 10 8.89 -21.40 22.43
C GLU A 10 7.40 -21.08 22.29
N LYS A 11 7.01 -19.80 22.28
CA LYS A 11 5.61 -19.38 22.07
C LYS A 11 5.03 -19.77 20.73
N ILE A 12 5.86 -19.86 19.69
CA ILE A 12 5.46 -20.33 18.34
C ILE A 12 5.25 -21.86 18.32
N GLY A 13 5.62 -22.56 19.40
CA GLY A 13 5.39 -24.01 19.57
C GLY A 13 6.62 -24.87 19.31
N ASN A 14 7.80 -24.26 19.14
CA ASN A 14 9.04 -25.00 18.99
C ASN A 14 9.58 -25.42 20.36
N LYS A 15 10.18 -26.62 20.43
CA LYS A 15 10.66 -27.22 21.68
C LYS A 15 12.18 -27.17 21.87
N GLN A 16 12.91 -26.82 20.82
CA GLN A 16 14.37 -26.78 20.81
C GLN A 16 14.84 -25.33 20.85
N PHE A 17 16.02 -25.07 21.42
CA PHE A 17 16.61 -23.74 21.43
C PHE A 17 16.84 -23.20 20.01
N ILE A 18 16.43 -21.96 19.75
CA ILE A 18 16.68 -21.32 18.45
C ILE A 18 18.19 -21.18 18.19
N SER A 19 18.98 -21.10 19.25
CA SER A 19 20.45 -21.03 19.19
C SER A 19 21.11 -22.26 18.56
N LEU A 20 20.43 -23.42 18.57
CA LEU A 20 20.89 -24.67 17.96
C LEU A 20 20.21 -24.99 16.63
N ALA A 21 19.21 -24.18 16.23
CA ALA A 21 18.48 -24.39 14.99
C ALA A 21 19.36 -24.08 13.78
N ALA A 22 19.16 -24.85 12.70
CA ALA A 22 19.82 -24.56 11.42
C ALA A 22 19.35 -23.20 10.88
N TRP A 23 20.26 -22.46 10.27
CA TRP A 23 19.92 -21.18 9.66
C TRP A 23 18.90 -21.40 8.53
N PRO A 24 17.86 -20.55 8.42
CA PRO A 24 16.88 -20.68 7.35
C PRO A 24 17.56 -20.53 5.99
N ILE A 25 17.24 -21.44 5.07
CA ILE A 25 17.74 -21.44 3.70
C ILE A 25 16.70 -20.75 2.83
N CYS A 26 17.15 -19.90 1.91
CA CYS A 26 16.27 -19.18 1.01
C CYS A 26 15.58 -20.15 0.03
N ASP A 27 14.25 -20.18 0.06
CA ASP A 27 13.43 -20.87 -0.94
C ASP A 27 13.18 -19.93 -2.12
N GLU A 28 13.93 -20.10 -3.22
CA GLU A 28 13.78 -19.25 -4.42
C GLU A 28 12.36 -19.30 -5.00
N LYS A 29 11.63 -20.40 -4.81
CA LYS A 29 10.23 -20.55 -5.26
C LYS A 29 9.23 -19.64 -4.54
N LYS A 30 9.59 -19.15 -3.35
CA LYS A 30 8.76 -18.20 -2.59
C LYS A 30 9.07 -16.75 -2.96
N ILE A 31 10.11 -16.50 -3.75
CA ILE A 31 10.45 -15.17 -4.25
C ILE A 31 9.60 -14.90 -5.49
N ASN A 32 8.79 -13.84 -5.42
CA ASN A 32 8.02 -13.38 -6.56
C ASN A 32 8.27 -11.88 -6.77
N GLU A 33 9.15 -11.58 -7.73
CA GLU A 33 9.54 -10.20 -8.05
C GLU A 33 8.36 -9.34 -8.53
N GLU A 34 7.35 -9.93 -9.17
CA GLU A 34 6.18 -9.20 -9.63
C GLU A 34 5.33 -8.74 -8.43
N LEU A 35 5.12 -9.61 -7.44
CA LEU A 35 4.41 -9.27 -6.21
C LEU A 35 5.17 -8.22 -5.39
N GLU A 36 6.49 -8.35 -5.26
CA GLU A 36 7.31 -7.35 -4.56
C GLU A 36 7.21 -5.98 -5.23
N LYS A 37 7.26 -5.92 -6.56
CA LYS A 37 7.07 -4.66 -7.31
C LYS A 37 5.69 -4.07 -7.10
N GLN A 38 4.65 -4.89 -7.09
CA GLN A 38 3.27 -4.43 -6.83
C GLN A 38 3.13 -3.86 -5.42
N GLU A 39 3.67 -4.54 -4.41
CA GLU A 39 3.62 -4.05 -3.03
C GLU A 39 4.44 -2.76 -2.86
N GLN A 40 5.59 -2.66 -3.51
CA GLN A 40 6.38 -1.44 -3.54
C GLN A 40 5.59 -0.27 -4.17
N GLN A 41 4.84 -0.49 -5.25
CA GLN A 41 4.00 0.53 -5.89
C GLN A 41 2.87 1.01 -4.97
N ILE A 42 2.22 0.10 -4.25
CA ILE A 42 1.17 0.43 -3.28
C ILE A 42 1.76 1.28 -2.15
N ASN A 43 2.91 0.87 -1.59
CA ASN A 43 3.58 1.61 -0.53
C ASN A 43 4.01 3.02 -0.98
N GLN A 44 4.50 3.16 -2.22
CA GLN A 44 4.79 4.48 -2.80
C GLN A 44 3.53 5.34 -2.89
N THR A 45 2.42 4.76 -3.36
CA THR A 45 1.13 5.47 -3.46
C THR A 45 0.64 5.94 -2.09
N VAL A 46 0.75 5.12 -1.04
CA VAL A 46 0.40 5.51 0.34
C VAL A 46 1.27 6.68 0.81
N ASN A 47 2.58 6.62 0.57
CA ASN A 47 3.50 7.71 0.92
C ASN A 47 3.17 9.00 0.15
N ASP A 48 2.84 8.90 -1.13
CA ASP A 48 2.43 10.04 -1.94
C ASP A 48 1.14 10.68 -1.38
N ILE A 49 0.14 9.88 -0.98
CA ILE A 49 -1.08 10.39 -0.34
C ILE A 49 -0.72 11.12 0.97
N GLN A 50 0.12 10.53 1.83
CA GLN A 50 0.54 11.14 3.09
C GLN A 50 1.31 12.46 2.87
N ASN A 51 2.18 12.51 1.87
CA ASN A 51 2.90 13.71 1.49
C ASN A 51 1.95 14.80 1.00
N ILE A 52 0.98 14.45 0.15
CA ILE A 52 -0.02 15.42 -0.32
C ILE A 52 -0.87 15.93 0.84
N LEU A 53 -1.29 15.07 1.76
CA LEU A 53 -2.01 15.46 2.97
C LEU A 53 -1.23 16.44 3.82
N LYS A 54 0.07 16.17 4.02
CA LYS A 54 0.96 17.07 4.75
C LYS A 54 1.04 18.45 4.09
N ILE A 55 1.26 18.48 2.77
CA ILE A 55 1.34 19.73 2.01
C ILE A 55 0.01 20.51 2.02
N MET A 56 -1.12 19.81 1.93
CA MET A 56 -2.45 20.44 1.98
C MET A 56 -2.72 21.08 3.34
N ARG A 57 -2.37 20.39 4.43
CA ARG A 57 -2.45 20.95 5.79
C ARG A 57 -1.56 22.18 5.93
N GLU A 58 -0.32 22.11 5.47
CA GLU A 58 0.64 23.23 5.54
C GLU A 58 0.23 24.45 4.69
N LYS A 59 -0.28 24.24 3.47
CA LYS A 59 -0.57 25.33 2.52
C LYS A 59 -1.98 25.91 2.62
N GLN A 60 -2.98 25.07 2.93
CA GLN A 60 -4.39 25.47 2.83
C GLN A 60 -5.14 25.38 4.16
N ASN A 61 -4.51 24.89 5.24
CA ASN A 61 -5.17 24.60 6.53
C ASN A 61 -6.47 23.78 6.37
N LYS A 62 -6.60 23.04 5.27
CA LYS A 62 -7.72 22.17 4.95
C LYS A 62 -7.28 20.73 5.13
N GLY A 63 -8.08 19.96 5.87
CA GLY A 63 -8.01 18.51 5.83
C GLY A 63 -8.70 18.00 4.58
N ALA A 64 -8.22 16.87 4.05
CA ALA A 64 -9.01 16.08 3.12
C ALA A 64 -9.77 15.02 3.94
N GLU A 65 -10.99 14.72 3.54
CA GLU A 65 -11.83 13.65 4.10
C GLU A 65 -11.86 12.42 3.18
N ARG A 66 -11.62 12.61 1.89
CA ARG A 66 -11.72 11.56 0.85
C ARG A 66 -10.52 11.56 -0.08
N VAL A 67 -10.14 10.36 -0.50
CA VAL A 67 -9.08 10.13 -1.48
C VAL A 67 -9.66 9.36 -2.65
N TYR A 68 -9.48 9.89 -3.84
CA TYR A 68 -9.85 9.26 -5.10
C TYR A 68 -8.60 8.87 -5.86
N ILE A 69 -8.46 7.58 -6.16
CA ILE A 69 -7.30 7.02 -6.88
C ILE A 69 -7.76 6.53 -8.24
N TYR A 70 -7.11 7.04 -9.30
CA TYR A 70 -7.38 6.65 -10.68
C TYR A 70 -6.31 5.70 -11.19
N LEU A 71 -6.75 4.53 -11.65
CA LEU A 71 -5.90 3.39 -12.00
C LEU A 71 -6.19 2.91 -13.43
N ILE A 72 -5.25 2.19 -14.01
CA ILE A 72 -5.50 1.44 -15.25
C ILE A 72 -6.36 0.22 -14.89
N PRO A 73 -7.32 -0.21 -15.74
CA PRO A 73 -8.23 -1.32 -15.42
C PRO A 73 -7.55 -2.60 -14.93
N LYS A 74 -6.35 -2.91 -15.42
CA LYS A 74 -5.57 -4.08 -15.02
C LYS A 74 -5.05 -4.01 -13.57
N GLU A 75 -4.83 -2.81 -13.05
CA GLU A 75 -4.28 -2.58 -11.71
C GLU A 75 -5.37 -2.45 -10.64
N LEU A 76 -6.60 -2.15 -11.05
CA LEU A 76 -7.75 -2.01 -10.16
C LEU A 76 -7.95 -3.18 -9.17
N PRO A 77 -7.93 -4.47 -9.57
CA PRO A 77 -8.13 -5.57 -8.62
C PRO A 77 -7.04 -5.65 -7.55
N ILE A 78 -5.79 -5.32 -7.91
CA ILE A 78 -4.66 -5.34 -6.98
C ILE A 78 -4.87 -4.29 -5.88
N TYR A 79 -5.21 -3.06 -6.27
CA TYR A 79 -5.47 -2.00 -5.30
C TYR A 79 -6.74 -2.24 -4.49
N GLN A 80 -7.75 -2.91 -5.07
CA GLN A 80 -8.96 -3.28 -4.35
C GLN A 80 -8.69 -4.26 -3.21
N GLN A 81 -7.75 -5.20 -3.36
CA GLN A 81 -7.33 -6.09 -2.28
C GLN A 81 -6.60 -5.37 -1.16
N HIS A 82 -5.84 -4.31 -1.48
CA HIS A 82 -5.04 -3.55 -0.52
C HIS A 82 -5.74 -2.31 0.04
N ILE A 83 -7.02 -2.07 -0.30
CA ILE A 83 -7.74 -0.85 0.08
C ILE A 83 -7.79 -0.65 1.60
N SER A 84 -7.98 -1.73 2.37
CA SER A 84 -8.01 -1.67 3.83
C SER A 84 -6.69 -1.21 4.44
N MET A 85 -5.55 -1.45 3.78
CA MET A 85 -4.25 -0.98 4.22
C MET A 85 -4.10 0.52 3.96
N VAL A 86 -4.55 0.98 2.80
CA VAL A 86 -4.52 2.40 2.40
C VAL A 86 -5.40 3.24 3.33
N GLU A 87 -6.63 2.78 3.60
CA GLU A 87 -7.55 3.48 4.50
C GLU A 87 -7.02 3.54 5.93
N LYS A 88 -6.42 2.46 6.45
CA LYS A 88 -5.81 2.46 7.80
C LYS A 88 -4.59 3.39 7.89
N SER A 89 -3.77 3.42 6.85
CA SER A 89 -2.52 4.20 6.84
C SER A 89 -2.75 5.69 6.63
N THR A 90 -3.83 6.05 5.93
CA THR A 90 -4.16 7.44 5.62
C THR A 90 -5.24 8.01 6.54
N GLY A 91 -6.09 7.15 7.11
CA GLY A 91 -7.24 7.54 7.92
C GLY A 91 -8.40 8.13 7.10
N LEU A 92 -8.39 7.97 5.78
CA LEU A 92 -9.34 8.58 4.86
C LEU A 92 -10.13 7.54 4.08
N LYS A 93 -11.36 7.90 3.72
CA LYS A 93 -12.19 7.06 2.84
C LYS A 93 -11.58 7.07 1.45
N THR A 94 -11.26 5.88 0.95
CA THR A 94 -10.59 5.73 -0.35
C THR A 94 -11.55 5.17 -1.39
N GLU A 95 -11.68 5.84 -2.52
CA GLU A 95 -12.47 5.39 -3.67
C GLU A 95 -11.55 5.15 -4.88
N LEU A 96 -11.74 4.01 -5.55
CA LEU A 96 -10.93 3.58 -6.69
C LEU A 96 -11.74 3.71 -7.98
N PHE A 97 -11.16 4.33 -9.00
CA PHE A 97 -11.77 4.46 -10.33
C PHE A 97 -10.81 4.01 -11.44
N ALA A 98 -11.35 3.37 -12.48
CA ALA A 98 -10.58 3.11 -13.69
C ALA A 98 -10.54 4.35 -14.61
N VAL A 99 -9.43 4.59 -15.31
CA VAL A 99 -9.30 5.73 -16.24
C VAL A 99 -10.35 5.74 -17.36
N ASN A 100 -10.80 4.56 -17.77
CA ASN A 100 -11.78 4.33 -18.84
C ASN A 100 -13.24 4.35 -18.33
N ASP A 101 -13.47 4.48 -17.03
CA ASP A 101 -14.82 4.43 -16.49
C ASP A 101 -15.61 5.70 -16.85
N SER A 102 -16.82 5.53 -17.39
CA SER A 102 -17.70 6.64 -17.78
C SER A 102 -18.38 7.29 -16.57
N LYS A 103 -18.37 6.64 -15.40
CA LYS A 103 -18.92 7.17 -14.13
C LYS A 103 -17.87 7.77 -13.20
N LYS A 104 -16.66 8.05 -13.71
CA LYS A 104 -15.58 8.63 -12.88
C LYS A 104 -15.95 10.03 -12.39
N TYR A 105 -15.86 10.23 -11.09
CA TYR A 105 -15.96 11.56 -10.48
C TYR A 105 -14.59 12.23 -10.56
N ASP A 106 -14.32 13.02 -11.62
CA ASP A 106 -13.03 13.69 -11.81
C ASP A 106 -13.17 15.20 -12.06
N PRO A 107 -13.29 16.02 -10.99
CA PRO A 107 -13.43 17.47 -11.11
C PRO A 107 -12.16 18.19 -11.61
N GLN A 108 -10.99 17.53 -11.68
CA GLN A 108 -9.72 18.13 -12.09
C GLN A 108 -9.03 17.46 -13.29
N ASN A 109 -9.73 16.55 -13.97
CA ASN A 109 -9.23 15.69 -15.05
C ASN A 109 -7.91 14.97 -14.72
N LYS A 110 -7.71 14.58 -13.45
CA LYS A 110 -6.48 13.94 -12.98
C LYS A 110 -6.29 12.52 -13.51
N ALA A 111 -7.36 11.83 -13.92
CA ALA A 111 -7.33 10.51 -14.53
C ALA A 111 -6.43 10.43 -15.77
N GLN A 112 -6.31 11.53 -16.55
CA GLN A 112 -5.40 11.57 -17.71
C GLN A 112 -3.91 11.57 -17.32
N LYS A 113 -3.59 11.89 -16.06
CA LYS A 113 -2.20 11.88 -15.55
C LYS A 113 -1.78 10.52 -15.01
N ALA A 114 -2.70 9.57 -14.88
CA ALA A 114 -2.38 8.22 -14.46
C ALA A 114 -1.52 7.53 -15.54
N LYS A 115 -0.46 6.86 -15.09
CA LYS A 115 0.45 6.09 -15.95
C LYS A 115 0.57 4.67 -15.39
N PRO A 116 1.00 3.69 -16.20
CA PRO A 116 1.23 2.33 -15.69
C PRO A 116 2.20 2.35 -14.50
N GLY A 117 1.81 1.76 -13.38
CA GLY A 117 2.58 1.75 -12.13
C GLY A 117 2.63 3.10 -11.39
N LYS A 118 1.93 4.14 -11.86
CA LYS A 118 1.81 5.45 -11.21
C LYS A 118 0.36 5.94 -11.25
N PRO A 119 -0.45 5.60 -10.23
CA PRO A 119 -1.82 6.08 -10.17
C PRO A 119 -1.90 7.60 -10.05
N ALA A 120 -3.00 8.17 -10.53
CA ALA A 120 -3.30 9.57 -10.26
C ALA A 120 -4.12 9.69 -8.97
N ILE A 121 -3.80 10.68 -8.15
CA ILE A 121 -4.41 10.85 -6.83
C ILE A 121 -5.12 12.22 -6.77
N TYR A 122 -6.36 12.21 -6.32
CA TYR A 122 -7.14 13.39 -5.98
C TYR A 122 -7.61 13.30 -4.53
N LEU A 123 -7.50 14.41 -3.80
CA LEU A 123 -7.93 14.50 -2.41
C LEU A 123 -8.95 15.64 -2.31
N GLU A 124 -10.01 15.38 -1.56
CA GLU A 124 -11.11 16.30 -1.28
C GLU A 124 -11.31 16.42 0.23
#